data_AF-A0A8G1J3N4-F1
#
_entry.id   AF-A0A8G1J3N4-F1
#
_cell.length_a   1.000
_cell.length_b   1.000
_cell.length_c   1.000
_cell.angle_alpha   90.00
_cell.angle_beta   90.00
_cell.angle_gamma   90.00
#
_symmetry.space_group_name_H-M   'P 1'
#
loop_
_entity.id
_entity.type
_entity.pdbx_description
1 polymer ?
#
loop_
_entity_poly.entity_id
_entity_poly.type
_entity_poly.pdbx_seq_one_letter_code
_entity_poly.pdbx_strand_id
1 'polypeptide(L)' 'MSYAGPILLMAVAGILLGGSLSLRKSEKYAASIAVAVVALAAFLGGVYMIYG' A
#
# COMPACT_ATOMS: atom_id res chain seq x y z
N MET A 1 -23.16 -5.43 -4.65
CA MET A 1 -21.97 -4.55 -4.60
C MET A 1 -20.74 -5.43 -4.61
N SER A 2 -19.86 -5.29 -5.62
CA SER A 2 -18.63 -6.09 -5.70
C SER A 2 -17.51 -5.37 -4.94
N TYR A 3 -17.29 -5.76 -3.69
CA TYR A 3 -16.20 -5.25 -2.85
C TYR A 3 -14.82 -5.85 -3.21
N ALA A 4 -14.75 -6.70 -4.23
CA ALA A 4 -13.52 -7.39 -4.62
C ALA A 4 -12.40 -6.41 -5.01
N GLY A 5 -12.73 -5.33 -5.73
CA GLY A 5 -11.74 -4.33 -6.17
C GLY A 5 -11.07 -3.60 -5.01
N PRO A 6 -11.82 -2.93 -4.12
CA PRO A 6 -11.25 -2.23 -2.97
C PRO A 6 -10.49 -3.15 -2.01
N ILE A 7 -10.99 -4.37 -1.77
CA ILE A 7 -10.30 -5.36 -0.93
C ILE A 7 -8.96 -5.77 -1.54
N LEU A 8 -8.91 -6.01 -2.86
CA LEU A 8 -7.66 -6.29 -3.55
C LEU A 8 -6.67 -5.13 -3.42
N LEU A 9 -7.16 -3.90 -3.57
CA LEU A 9 -6.34 -2.69 -3.48
C LEU A 9 -5.71 -2.55 -2.09
N MET A 10 -6.47 -2.82 -1.02
CA MET A 10 -5.95 -2.83 0.35
C MET A 10 -4.94 -3.97 0.59
N ALA A 11 -5.16 -5.15 -0.01
CA ALA A 11 -4.20 -6.25 0.05
C ALA A 11 -2.88 -5.89 -0.64
N VAL A 12 -2.93 -5.27 -1.83
CA VAL A 12 -1.75 -4.78 -2.55
C VAL A 12 -1.02 -3.71 -1.73
N ALA A 13 -1.74 -2.79 -1.08
CA ALA A 13 -1.15 -1.82 -0.18
C ALA A 13 -0.35 -2.48 0.95
N GLY A 14 -0.87 -3.55 1.56
CA GLY A 14 -0.15 -4.33 2.56
C GLY A 14 1.15 -4.96 2.03
N ILE A 15 1.11 -5.53 0.81
CA ILE A 15 2.29 -6.11 0.15
C ILE A 15 3.35 -5.03 -0.12
N LEU A 16 2.94 -3.86 -0.63
CA LEU A 16 3.83 -2.72 -0.87
C LEU A 16 4.47 -2.23 0.43
N LEU A 17 3.70 -2.16 1.52
CA LEU A 17 4.23 -1.79 2.83
C LEU A 17 5.31 -2.78 3.30
N GLY A 18 5.07 -4.09 3.13
CA GLY A 18 6.08 -5.13 3.39
C GLY A 18 7.33 -4.97 2.51
N GLY A 19 7.16 -4.66 1.23
CA GLY A 19 8.25 -4.34 0.31
C GLY A 19 9.06 -3.12 0.74
N SER A 20 8.42 -2.09 1.29
CA SER A 20 9.09 -0.90 1.82
C SER A 20 10.03 -1.24 2.99
N LEU A 21 9.61 -2.13 3.89
CA LEU A 21 10.44 -2.60 5.00
C LEU A 21 11.64 -3.41 4.50
N SER A 22 11.46 -4.23 3.45
CA SER A 22 12.55 -4.96 2.80
C SER A 22 13.57 -4.00 2.17
N LEU A 23 13.10 -2.98 1.44
CA LEU A 23 13.95 -1.95 0.83
C LEU A 23 14.76 -1.17 1.88
N ARG A 24 14.16 -0.88 3.03
CA ARG A 24 14.85 -0.22 4.16
C ARG A 24 15.99 -1.08 4.68
N LYS A 25 15.84 -2.41 4.75
CA LYS A 25 16.90 -3.33 5.17
C LYS A 25 18.06 -3.41 4.17
N SER A 26 17.81 -3.16 2.89
CA SER A 26 18.86 -3.09 1.85
C SER A 26 19.47 -1.70 1.66
N GLU A 27 19.35 -0.81 2.66
CA GLU A 27 19.87 0.57 2.63
C GLU A 27 19.31 1.46 1.52
N LYS A 28 18.25 1.02 0.84
CA LYS A 28 17.54 1.77 -0.21
C LYS A 28 16.49 2.69 0.42
N TYR A 29 16.93 3.59 1.29
CA TYR A 29 16.06 4.43 2.11
C TYR A 29 15.08 5.27 1.28
N ALA A 30 15.55 5.94 0.23
CA ALA A 30 14.70 6.75 -0.65
C ALA A 30 13.57 5.92 -1.31
N ALA A 31 13.91 4.73 -1.81
CA ALA A 31 12.93 3.81 -2.38
C ALA A 31 11.94 3.28 -1.32
N SER A 32 12.41 3.02 -0.10
CA SER A 32 11.54 2.57 0.99
C SER A 32 10.47 3.62 1.33
N ILE A 33 10.84 4.89 1.38
CA ILE A 33 9.93 5.99 1.71
C ILE A 33 8.91 6.16 0.57
N ALA A 34 9.37 6.14 -0.68
CA ALA A 34 8.47 6.25 -1.83
C ALA A 34 7.43 5.11 -1.84
N VAL A 35 7.86 3.87 -1.63
CA VAL A 35 6.95 2.71 -1.59
C VAL A 35 6.01 2.78 -0.40
N ALA A 36 6.47 3.24 0.77
CA ALA A 36 5.61 3.43 1.93
C ALA A 36 4.51 4.47 1.68
N VAL A 37 4.83 5.60 1.03
CA VAL A 37 3.84 6.63 0.67
C VAL A 37 2.82 6.09 -0.33
N VAL A 38 3.26 5.35 -1.36
CA VAL A 38 2.37 4.73 -2.34
C VAL A 38 1.46 3.70 -1.70
N ALA A 39 1.99 2.86 -0.80
CA ALA A 39 1.21 1.89 -0.05
C ALA A 39 0.12 2.58 0.79
N LEU A 40 0.45 3.69 1.45
CA LEU A 40 -0.48 4.45 2.28
C LEU A 40 -1.59 5.08 1.44
N ALA A 41 -1.25 5.69 0.30
CA ALA A 41 -2.21 6.25 -0.64
C ALA A 41 -3.15 5.18 -1.21
N ALA A 42 -2.62 4.01 -1.59
CA ALA A 42 -3.42 2.88 -2.06
C ALA A 42 -4.36 2.37 -0.97
N PHE A 43 -3.90 2.23 0.27
CA PHE A 43 -4.75 1.79 1.38
C PHE A 43 -5.90 2.77 1.63
N LEU A 44 -5.60 4.07 1.72
CA LEU A 44 -6.61 5.12 1.93
C LEU A 44 -7.60 5.20 0.78
N GLY A 45 -7.14 5.03 -0.47
CA GLY A 45 -8.02 4.94 -1.64
C GLY A 45 -8.97 3.75 -1.56
N GLY A 46 -8.47 2.59 -1.12
CA GLY A 46 -9.30 1.39 -0.93
C GLY A 46 -10.33 1.57 0.18
N VAL A 47 -9.94 2.18 1.30
CA VAL A 47 -10.86 2.52 2.40
C VAL A 47 -11.94 3.49 1.91
N TYR A 48 -11.57 4.54 1.19
CA TYR A 48 -12.52 5.50 0.64
C TYR A 48 -13.52 4.84 -0.32
N MET A 49 -13.07 3.92 -1.18
CA MET A 49 -14.00 3.22 -2.08
C MET A 49 -14.98 2.27 -1.38
N ILE A 50 -14.73 1.88 -0.12
CA ILE A 50 -15.63 1.02 0.68
C ILE A 50 -16.58 1.86 1.53
N TYR A 51 -16.10 2.96 2.11
CA TYR A 51 -16.79 3.71 3.15
C TYR A 51 -17.17 5.15 2.77
N GLY A 52 -16.66 5.68 1.66
CA GLY A 52 -16.96 7.01 1.11
C GLY A 52 -17.91 6.94 -0.08
#